data_AF-A0AAJ4ZMT4-F1
#
_entry.id   AF-A0AAJ4ZMT4-F1
#
_cell.length_a   1.000
_cell.length_b   1.000
_cell.length_c   1.000
_cell.angle_alpha   90.00
_cell.angle_beta   90.00
_cell.angle_gamma   90.00
#
_symmetry.space_group_name_H-M   'P 1'
#
loop_
_entity.id
_entity.type
_entity.pdbx_description
1 polymer ?
#
loop_
_entity_poly.entity_id
_entity_poly.type
_entity_poly.pdbx_seq_one_letter_code
_entity_poly.pdbx_strand_id
1 'polypeptide(L)'
;MGGGLPSLGSLSSGSTGNVAGVLEFCVKNNYLSGAGAESVKDRLLGKLGGAPASDPGYTDGTRGILTGADGSTFDLASIKSQITRQACDKILSQGKSLL
;
A
#
# COMPACT_ATOMS: atom_id res chain seq x y z
N MET A 1 4.29 20.94 17.59
CA MET A 1 5.68 20.46 17.53
C MET A 1 5.68 18.97 17.23
N GLY A 2 6.47 18.52 16.25
CA GLY A 2 6.59 17.10 15.91
C GLY A 2 7.31 16.93 14.58
N GLY A 3 8.62 17.21 14.56
CA GLY A 3 9.49 16.89 13.43
C GLY A 3 9.72 15.39 13.32
N GLY A 4 9.96 14.91 12.10
CA GLY A 4 10.37 13.53 11.84
C GLY A 4 10.40 13.18 10.36
N LEU A 5 11.61 13.08 9.81
CA LEU A 5 12.00 12.40 8.56
C LEU A 5 11.55 13.06 7.24
N PRO A 6 12.48 13.59 6.42
CA PRO A 6 12.15 13.89 5.02
C PRO A 6 11.81 12.58 4.29
N SER A 7 10.59 12.51 3.76
CA SER A 7 10.20 11.75 2.56
C SER A 7 10.04 10.23 2.65
N LEU A 8 9.61 9.68 3.79
CA LEU A 8 8.77 8.47 3.79
C LEU A 8 7.27 8.80 3.85
N GLY A 9 6.92 10.08 4.07
CA GLY A 9 5.53 10.57 4.05
C GLY A 9 4.91 10.61 2.65
N SER A 10 5.74 10.68 1.59
CA SER A 10 5.32 10.57 0.18
C SER A 10 5.05 9.13 -0.25
N LEU A 11 5.59 8.14 0.46
CA LEU A 11 5.19 6.73 0.31
C LEU A 11 3.84 6.46 0.98
N SER A 12 3.14 7.49 1.46
CA SER A 12 1.73 7.38 1.76
C SER A 12 0.96 7.30 0.47
N SER A 13 0.36 6.14 0.24
CA SER A 13 -0.54 5.97 -0.89
C SER A 13 -1.64 7.01 -0.80
N GLY A 14 -1.89 7.72 -1.89
CA GLY A 14 -2.94 8.74 -1.94
C GLY A 14 -4.36 8.17 -1.81
N SER A 15 -4.53 6.85 -2.01
CA SER A 15 -5.84 6.23 -2.17
C SER A 15 -5.93 4.88 -1.47
N THR A 16 -7.05 4.64 -0.79
CA THR A 16 -7.39 3.36 -0.12
C THR A 16 -7.26 2.15 -1.06
N GLY A 17 -7.63 2.31 -2.34
CA GLY A 17 -7.46 1.28 -3.37
C GLY A 17 -6.01 0.87 -3.53
N ASN A 18 -5.11 1.85 -3.68
CA ASN A 18 -3.71 1.57 -3.89
C ASN A 18 -3.01 0.96 -2.67
N VAL A 19 -3.37 1.38 -1.44
CA VAL A 19 -2.94 0.69 -0.20
C VAL A 19 -3.34 -0.79 -0.22
N ALA A 20 -4.61 -1.09 -0.51
CA ALA A 20 -5.12 -2.46 -0.53
C ALA A 20 -4.46 -3.32 -1.62
N GLY A 21 -4.25 -2.75 -2.81
CA GLY A 21 -3.57 -3.44 -3.90
C GLY A 21 -2.09 -3.74 -3.58
N VAL A 22 -1.35 -2.76 -3.04
CA VAL A 22 0.04 -2.95 -2.65
C VAL A 22 0.15 -3.99 -1.53
N LEU A 23 -0.76 -3.99 -0.55
CA LEU A 23 -0.81 -5.03 0.48
C LEU A 23 -0.95 -6.43 -0.12
N GLU A 24 -1.82 -6.59 -1.11
CA GLU A 24 -1.99 -7.85 -1.83
C GLU A 24 -0.70 -8.28 -2.53
N PHE A 25 -0.04 -7.36 -3.24
CA PHE A 25 1.27 -7.61 -3.84
C PHE A 25 2.31 -8.03 -2.79
N CYS A 26 2.34 -7.35 -1.64
CA CYS A 26 3.28 -7.62 -0.57
C CYS A 26 3.09 -8.99 0.08
N VAL A 27 1.84 -9.41 0.32
CA VAL A 27 1.54 -10.74 0.85
C VAL A 27 1.86 -11.82 -0.19
N LYS A 28 1.46 -11.60 -1.44
CA LYS A 28 1.69 -12.54 -2.55
C LYS A 28 3.18 -12.82 -2.79
N ASN A 29 4.03 -11.81 -2.64
CA ASN A 29 5.48 -11.94 -2.81
C ASN A 29 6.24 -12.26 -1.52
N ASN A 30 5.54 -12.60 -0.43
CA ASN A 30 6.16 -12.92 0.88
C ASN A 30 6.97 -11.74 1.49
N TYR A 31 6.66 -10.49 1.15
CA TYR A 31 7.25 -9.31 1.78
C TYR A 31 6.65 -9.03 3.16
N LEU A 32 5.34 -9.26 3.33
CA LEU A 32 4.63 -9.17 4.60
C LEU A 32 4.04 -10.52 5.01
N SER A 33 3.97 -10.76 6.32
CA SER A 33 3.34 -11.96 6.86
C SER A 33 1.80 -11.80 6.83
N GLY A 34 1.13 -12.72 6.13
CA GLY A 34 -0.20 -12.55 5.54
C GLY A 34 -1.34 -12.15 6.48
N ALA A 35 -1.37 -12.65 7.72
CA ALA A 35 -2.54 -12.48 8.58
C ALA A 35 -2.90 -11.01 8.87
N GLY A 36 -1.92 -10.15 9.14
CA GLY A 36 -2.16 -8.74 9.44
C GLY A 36 -2.48 -7.91 8.19
N ALA A 37 -1.83 -8.23 7.08
CA ALA A 37 -1.97 -7.50 5.82
C ALA A 37 -3.26 -7.83 5.08
N GLU A 38 -3.66 -9.10 5.06
CA GLU A 38 -4.94 -9.52 4.48
C GLU A 38 -6.12 -8.93 5.24
N SER A 39 -6.08 -8.95 6.59
CA SER A 39 -7.13 -8.33 7.41
C SER A 39 -7.34 -6.86 7.12
N VAL A 40 -6.23 -6.11 6.96
CA VAL A 40 -6.27 -4.67 6.65
C VAL A 40 -6.73 -4.44 5.22
N LYS A 41 -6.22 -5.22 4.26
CA LYS A 41 -6.67 -5.23 2.87
C LYS A 41 -8.18 -5.39 2.79
N ASP A 42 -8.74 -6.45 3.39
CA ASP A 42 -10.18 -6.74 3.33
C ASP A 42 -11.03 -5.58 3.86
N ARG A 43 -10.62 -4.97 4.98
CA ARG A 43 -11.35 -3.82 5.52
C ARG A 43 -11.24 -2.59 4.62
N LEU A 44 -10.08 -2.32 4.03
CA LEU A 44 -9.91 -1.22 3.07
C LEU A 44 -10.76 -1.45 1.81
N LEU A 45 -10.83 -2.68 1.30
CA LEU A 45 -11.71 -3.08 0.19
C LEU A 45 -13.19 -2.89 0.55
N GLY A 46 -13.57 -3.22 1.78
CA GLY A 46 -14.91 -2.92 2.31
C GLY A 46 -15.24 -1.43 2.28
N LYS A 47 -14.26 -0.55 2.60
CA LYS A 47 -14.43 0.92 2.53
C LYS A 47 -14.53 1.45 1.10
N LEU A 48 -13.97 0.74 0.12
CA LEU A 48 -14.06 1.09 -1.32
C LEU A 48 -15.43 0.76 -1.94
N GLY A 49 -16.37 0.19 -1.18
CA GLY A 49 -17.76 0.04 -1.62
C GLY A 49 -18.01 -1.10 -2.62
N GLY A 50 -17.16 -2.13 -2.62
CA GLY A 50 -17.42 -3.39 -3.33
C GLY A 50 -16.95 -3.45 -4.79
N ALA A 51 -16.40 -2.37 -5.35
CA ALA A 51 -15.80 -2.36 -6.69
C ALA A 51 -14.32 -1.92 -6.68
N PRO A 52 -13.43 -2.62 -5.94
CA PRO A 52 -12.02 -2.26 -5.91
C PRO A 52 -11.33 -2.39 -7.27
N ALA A 53 -11.79 -3.30 -8.13
CA ALA A 53 -11.29 -3.43 -9.50
C ALA A 53 -11.59 -2.21 -10.39
N SER A 54 -12.58 -1.39 -10.03
CA SER A 54 -12.86 -0.11 -10.71
C SER A 54 -11.91 1.00 -10.27
N ASP A 55 -11.18 0.81 -9.17
CA ASP A 55 -10.20 1.76 -8.67
C ASP A 55 -8.86 1.52 -9.39
N PRO A 56 -8.35 2.49 -10.18
CA PRO A 56 -7.08 2.33 -10.88
C PRO A 56 -5.93 2.16 -9.87
N GLY A 57 -6.01 2.84 -8.73
CA GLY A 57 -5.04 2.71 -7.66
C GLY A 57 -4.92 1.28 -7.13
N TYR A 58 -6.04 0.58 -6.94
CA TYR A 58 -6.04 -0.84 -6.56
C TYR A 58 -5.35 -1.71 -7.61
N THR A 59 -5.72 -1.53 -8.87
CA THR A 59 -5.14 -2.28 -9.98
C THR A 59 -3.62 -2.08 -10.06
N ASP A 60 -3.14 -0.84 -9.97
CA ASP A 60 -1.71 -0.54 -9.93
C ASP A 60 -1.03 -1.14 -8.70
N GLY A 61 -1.67 -1.04 -7.54
CA GLY A 61 -1.15 -1.61 -6.29
C GLY A 61 -0.92 -3.12 -6.39
N THR A 62 -1.88 -3.86 -6.98
CA THR A 62 -1.74 -5.32 -7.16
C THR A 62 -0.59 -5.71 -8.10
N ARG A 63 -0.16 -4.79 -8.98
CA ARG A 63 1.03 -4.95 -9.84
C ARG A 63 2.34 -4.60 -9.12
N GLY A 64 2.27 -4.10 -7.89
CA GLY A 64 3.41 -3.59 -7.14
C GLY A 64 3.69 -2.12 -7.40
N ILE A 65 2.75 -1.37 -7.98
CA ILE A 65 2.91 0.06 -8.25
C ILE A 65 2.24 0.85 -7.13
N LEU A 66 3.04 1.58 -6.36
CA LEU A 66 2.59 2.46 -5.29
C LEU A 66 2.45 3.90 -5.83
N THR A 67 1.25 4.47 -5.75
CA THR A 67 1.02 5.88 -6.12
C THR A 67 0.98 6.74 -4.87
N GLY A 68 1.99 7.59 -4.70
CA GLY A 68 2.09 8.54 -3.60
C GLY A 68 1.05 9.64 -3.68
N ALA A 69 0.76 10.27 -2.54
CA ALA A 69 -0.18 11.40 -2.45
C ALA A 69 0.24 12.62 -3.30
N ASP A 70 1.52 12.74 -3.62
CA ASP A 70 2.08 13.77 -4.51
C ASP A 70 1.91 13.46 -6.01
N GLY A 71 1.35 12.30 -6.36
CA GLY A 71 1.15 11.85 -7.73
C GLY A 71 2.33 11.05 -8.30
N SER A 72 3.45 10.94 -7.58
CA SER A 72 4.56 10.09 -7.99
C SER A 72 4.20 8.61 -7.89
N THR A 73 4.64 7.82 -8.86
CA THR A 73 4.46 6.36 -8.88
C THR A 73 5.78 5.67 -8.60
N PHE A 74 5.76 4.71 -7.68
CA PHE A 74 6.91 3.93 -7.23
C PHE A 74 6.68 2.47 -7.55
N ASP A 75 7.54 1.90 -8.40
CA ASP A 75 7.45 0.51 -8.79
C ASP A 75 8.19 -0.38 -7.78
N LEU A 76 7.43 -0.99 -6.87
CA LEU A 76 7.96 -1.87 -5.82
C LEU A 76 8.41 -3.23 -6.36
N ALA A 77 7.95 -3.61 -7.56
CA ALA A 77 8.34 -4.86 -8.20
C ALA A 77 9.71 -4.75 -8.87
N SER A 78 10.09 -3.55 -9.34
CA SER A 78 11.38 -3.31 -9.99
C SER A 78 12.53 -3.02 -9.01
N ILE A 79 12.24 -2.59 -7.78
CA ILE A 79 13.26 -2.24 -6.78
C ILE A 79 13.68 -3.43 -5.89
N LYS A 80 14.73 -3.22 -5.08
CA LYS A 80 15.19 -4.23 -4.12
C LYS A 80 14.08 -4.61 -3.13
N SER A 81 13.93 -5.91 -2.93
CA SER A 81 12.97 -6.52 -1.99
C SER A 81 13.06 -6.00 -0.56
N GLN A 82 14.24 -5.57 -0.09
CA GLN A 82 14.39 -4.92 1.23
C GLN A 82 13.62 -3.58 1.31
N ILE A 83 13.67 -2.76 0.26
CA ILE A 83 12.96 -1.48 0.20
C ILE A 83 11.47 -1.74 0.04
N THR A 84 11.11 -2.67 -0.85
CA THR A 84 9.73 -3.11 -1.03
C THR A 84 9.12 -3.52 0.29
N ARG A 85 9.84 -4.33 1.09
CA ARG A 85 9.39 -4.76 2.40
C ARG A 85 9.16 -3.61 3.37
N GLN A 86 10.03 -2.60 3.39
CA GLN A 86 9.81 -1.39 4.20
C GLN A 86 8.57 -0.61 3.74
N ALA A 87 8.40 -0.44 2.42
CA ALA A 87 7.22 0.23 1.88
C ALA A 87 5.94 -0.54 2.23
N CYS A 88 5.93 -1.85 2.06
CA CYS A 88 4.84 -2.73 2.45
C CYS A 88 4.49 -2.55 3.94
N ASP A 89 5.47 -2.55 4.84
CA ASP A 89 5.26 -2.38 6.28
C ASP A 89 4.65 -0.99 6.61
N LYS A 90 5.12 0.06 5.92
CA LYS A 90 4.54 1.41 6.04
C LYS A 90 3.10 1.45 5.54
N ILE A 91 2.83 0.85 4.39
CA ILE A 91 1.48 0.76 3.80
C ILE A 91 0.55 -0.03 4.70
N LEU A 92 1.03 -1.11 5.32
CA LEU A 92 0.27 -1.86 6.32
C LEU A 92 -0.10 -0.98 7.51
N SER A 93 0.87 -0.22 8.04
CA SER A 93 0.65 0.68 9.17
C SER A 93 -0.34 1.80 8.82
N GLN A 94 -0.21 2.38 7.63
CA GLN A 94 -1.16 3.38 7.12
C GLN A 94 -2.55 2.79 6.93
N GLY A 95 -2.65 1.61 6.31
CA GLY A 95 -3.89 0.90 6.12
C GLY A 95 -4.62 0.69 7.44
N LYS A 96 -3.89 0.28 8.49
CA LYS A 96 -4.43 0.18 9.86
C LYS A 96 -4.92 1.51 10.42
N SER A 97 -4.20 2.60 10.14
CA SER A 97 -4.58 3.94 10.58
C SER A 97 -5.79 4.52 9.82
N LEU A 98 -6.13 3.94 8.67
CA LEU A 98 -7.29 4.29 7.85
C LEU A 98 -8.53 3.45 8.19
N LEU A 99 -8.40 2.42 9.05
CA LEU A 99 -9.51 1.63 9.58
C LEU A 99 -10.23 2.41 10.68
#